data_AF-A0A968Z602-F1
#
_entry.id   AF-A0A968Z602-F1
#
_cell.length_a   1.000
_cell.length_b   1.000
_cell.length_c   1.000
_cell.angle_alpha   90.00
_cell.angle_beta   90.00
_cell.angle_gamma   90.00
#
_symmetry.space_group_name_H-M   'P 1'
#
loop_
_entity.id
_entity.type
_entity.pdbx_description
1 polymer ?
#
loop_
_entity_poly.entity_id
_entity_poly.type
_entity_poly.pdbx_seq_one_letter_code
_entity_poly.pdbx_strand_id
1 'polypeptide(L)'
;MSENFRSITTWLAEDWEVSVIIDGFASVQAAAKFGYFVRSLVREGENLFLIDGDGERIQLNDSQICVYERKPESYRKTMISDEDFVERNVPIFLFSEIEGLNGTFGSLSYGVLDEDSKPVKFDSKSFSKPASLFPSSARPRITN
;
A
#
# COMPACT_ATOMS: atom_id res chain seq x y z
N MET A 1 26.49 -7.86 10.77
CA MET A 1 25.05 -7.62 10.90
C MET A 1 24.50 -7.66 9.48
N SER A 2 23.49 -8.47 9.21
CA SER A 2 22.90 -8.53 7.88
C SER A 2 21.95 -7.35 7.75
N GLU A 3 22.25 -6.41 6.86
CA GLU A 3 21.34 -5.29 6.56
C GLU A 3 19.99 -5.87 6.12
N ASN A 4 18.90 -5.46 6.80
CA ASN A 4 17.56 -5.89 6.47
C ASN A 4 16.79 -4.69 5.92
N PHE A 5 16.25 -4.83 4.71
CA PHE A 5 15.47 -3.78 4.06
C PHE A 5 13.99 -4.07 4.23
N ARG A 6 13.19 -3.00 4.22
CA ARG A 6 11.73 -3.07 4.33
C ARG A 6 11.09 -2.43 3.12
N SER A 7 10.05 -3.07 2.61
CA SER A 7 9.18 -2.49 1.60
C SER A 7 8.06 -1.71 2.29
N ILE A 8 7.81 -0.49 1.84
CA ILE A 8 6.66 0.30 2.28
C ILE A 8 5.75 0.57 1.09
N THR A 9 4.45 0.38 1.26
CA THR A 9 3.43 0.76 0.28
C THR A 9 2.38 1.63 0.95
N THR A 10 1.99 2.71 0.29
CA THR A 10 1.06 3.69 0.84
C THR A 10 -0.24 3.67 0.05
N TRP A 11 -1.35 3.70 0.79
CA TRP A 11 -2.70 3.54 0.29
C TRP A 11 -3.58 4.65 0.83
N LEU A 12 -4.44 5.21 -0.02
CA LEU A 12 -5.41 6.23 0.39
C LEU A 12 -6.82 5.66 0.42
N ALA A 13 -7.57 6.04 1.44
CA ALA A 13 -8.99 5.76 1.58
C ALA A 13 -9.70 6.99 2.17
N GLU A 14 -10.32 7.79 1.30
CA GLU A 14 -10.94 9.08 1.66
C GLU A 14 -9.96 10.00 2.39
N ASP A 15 -10.18 10.20 3.69
CA ASP A 15 -9.40 11.08 4.56
C ASP A 15 -8.27 10.34 5.28
N TRP A 16 -8.07 9.07 4.96
CA TRP A 16 -7.10 8.21 5.59
C TRP A 16 -5.97 7.83 4.64
N GLU A 17 -4.78 7.75 5.21
CA GLU A 17 -3.63 7.10 4.61
C GLU A 17 -3.26 5.87 5.43
N VAL A 18 -3.04 4.74 4.75
CA VAL A 18 -2.57 3.50 5.35
C VAL A 18 -1.25 3.14 4.70
N SER A 19 -0.19 3.16 5.49
CA SER A 19 1.12 2.69 5.09
C SER A 19 1.33 1.26 5.57
N VAL A 20 1.67 0.35 4.67
CA VAL A 20 1.94 -1.07 4.95
C VAL A 20 3.44 -1.31 4.82
N ILE A 21 4.05 -1.90 5.85
CA ILE A 21 5.48 -2.17 5.97
C ILE A 21 5.70 -3.69 6.03
N ILE A 22 6.44 -4.21 5.06
CA ILE A 22 6.86 -5.62 5.00
C ILE A 22 8.38 -5.69 5.15
N ASP A 23 8.86 -6.56 6.04
CA ASP A 23 10.28 -6.75 6.34
C ASP A 23 10.85 -8.05 5.75
N GLY A 24 12.15 -8.27 5.99
CA GLY A 24 12.82 -9.52 5.63
C GLY A 24 13.50 -9.53 4.26
N PHE A 25 13.67 -8.37 3.62
CA PHE A 25 14.33 -8.30 2.33
C PHE A 25 15.85 -8.16 2.46
N ALA A 26 16.59 -9.07 1.81
CA ALA A 26 18.05 -9.07 1.80
C ALA A 26 18.68 -7.94 0.96
N SER A 27 17.90 -7.19 0.19
CA SER A 27 18.39 -6.07 -0.63
C SER A 27 17.33 -5.02 -0.92
N VAL A 28 17.80 -3.80 -1.19
CA VAL A 28 16.96 -2.67 -1.65
C VAL A 28 16.16 -3.06 -2.89
N GLN A 29 16.78 -3.75 -3.85
CA GLN A 29 16.13 -4.15 -5.10
C GLN A 29 15.01 -5.17 -4.84
N ALA A 30 15.19 -6.09 -3.91
CA ALA A 30 14.14 -7.04 -3.55
C ALA A 30 12.95 -6.35 -2.87
N ALA A 31 13.20 -5.45 -1.91
CA ALA A 31 12.16 -4.66 -1.25
C ALA A 31 11.41 -3.73 -2.22
N ALA A 32 12.15 -3.05 -3.11
CA ALA A 32 11.57 -2.18 -4.13
C ALA A 32 10.72 -2.97 -5.13
N LYS A 33 11.23 -4.13 -5.58
CA LYS A 33 10.48 -5.02 -6.47
C LYS A 33 9.18 -5.45 -5.80
N PHE A 34 9.22 -5.93 -4.57
CA PHE A 34 8.00 -6.32 -3.85
C PHE A 34 6.95 -5.20 -3.90
N GLY A 35 7.29 -4.00 -3.41
CA GLY A 35 6.39 -2.85 -3.36
C GLY A 35 5.85 -2.41 -4.73
N TYR A 36 6.68 -2.45 -5.78
CA TYR A 36 6.28 -2.11 -7.15
C TYR A 36 5.23 -3.05 -7.72
N PHE A 37 5.31 -4.34 -7.38
CA PHE A 37 4.44 -5.37 -7.92
C PHE A 37 3.17 -5.61 -7.07
N VAL A 38 3.05 -5.02 -5.87
CA VAL A 38 1.83 -5.11 -5.06
C VAL A 38 0.61 -4.65 -5.85
N ARG A 39 -0.48 -5.41 -5.75
CA ARG A 39 -1.70 -5.20 -6.54
C ARG A 39 -2.76 -4.40 -5.81
N SER A 40 -3.08 -4.80 -4.59
CA SER A 40 -4.20 -4.22 -3.85
C SER A 40 -4.10 -4.48 -2.36
N LEU A 41 -4.66 -3.56 -1.58
CA LEU A 41 -4.96 -3.73 -0.17
C LEU A 41 -6.46 -4.01 -0.02
N VAL A 42 -6.82 -5.13 0.60
CA VAL A 42 -8.19 -5.63 0.67
C VAL A 42 -8.58 -5.89 2.12
N ARG A 43 -9.69 -5.30 2.56
CA ARG A 43 -10.31 -5.62 3.84
C ARG A 43 -11.32 -6.74 3.67
N GLU A 44 -11.26 -7.74 4.53
CA GLU A 44 -12.25 -8.81 4.62
C GLU A 44 -12.61 -9.07 6.08
N GLY A 45 -13.81 -8.66 6.48
CA GLY A 45 -14.23 -8.67 7.88
C GLY A 45 -13.32 -7.80 8.73
N GLU A 46 -12.74 -8.41 9.76
CA GLU A 46 -11.81 -7.81 10.74
C GLU A 46 -10.34 -7.93 10.31
N ASN A 47 -10.06 -8.40 9.10
CA ASN A 47 -8.70 -8.64 8.61
C ASN A 47 -8.37 -7.74 7.42
N LEU A 48 -7.08 -7.45 7.28
CA LEU A 48 -6.51 -6.72 6.16
C LEU A 48 -5.51 -7.62 5.43
N PHE A 49 -5.64 -7.69 4.11
CA PHE A 49 -4.80 -8.50 3.24
C PHE A 49 -4.09 -7.63 2.22
N LEU A 50 -2.78 -7.81 2.09
CA LEU A 50 -2.01 -7.31 0.97
C LEU A 50 -1.98 -8.39 -0.12
N ILE A 51 -2.40 -8.03 -1.32
CA ILE A 51 -2.31 -8.90 -2.50
C ILE A 51 -1.04 -8.53 -3.26
N ASP A 52 -0.08 -9.43 -3.32
CA ASP A 52 1.20 -9.18 -3.98
C ASP A 52 1.10 -9.29 -5.52
N GLY A 53 2.24 -9.20 -6.21
CA GLY A 53 2.31 -9.27 -7.67
C GLY A 53 1.93 -10.61 -8.27
N ASP A 54 2.19 -11.69 -7.53
CA ASP A 54 1.88 -13.06 -7.92
C ASP A 54 0.43 -13.43 -7.58
N GLY A 55 -0.25 -12.59 -6.79
CA GLY A 55 -1.62 -12.78 -6.33
C GLY A 55 -1.71 -13.53 -5.01
N GLU A 56 -0.58 -13.72 -4.32
CA GLU A 56 -0.58 -14.28 -2.98
C GLU A 56 -1.22 -13.30 -2.00
N ARG A 57 -1.89 -13.87 -1.00
CA ARG A 57 -2.62 -13.14 0.03
C ARG A 57 -1.80 -13.12 1.31
N ILE A 58 -1.28 -11.96 1.66
CA ILE A 58 -0.51 -11.75 2.89
C ILE A 58 -1.45 -11.12 3.91
N GLN A 59 -1.81 -11.86 4.96
CA GLN A 59 -2.56 -11.29 6.07
C GLN A 59 -1.67 -10.36 6.87
N LEU A 60 -2.13 -9.13 7.06
CA LEU A 60 -1.41 -8.10 7.81
C LEU A 60 -1.80 -8.14 9.28
N ASN A 61 -0.87 -7.69 10.12
CA ASN A 61 -1.11 -7.42 11.53
C ASN A 61 -0.84 -5.94 11.85
N ASP A 62 -1.25 -5.50 13.05
CA ASP A 62 -1.16 -4.10 13.47
C ASP A 62 0.28 -3.56 13.46
N SER A 63 1.30 -4.40 13.65
CA SER A 63 2.71 -3.95 13.63
C SER A 63 3.25 -3.67 12.22
N GLN A 64 2.54 -4.13 11.19
CA GLN A 64 2.90 -3.95 9.79
C GLN A 64 2.17 -2.77 9.16
N ILE A 65 1.37 -2.03 9.93
CA ILE A 65 0.62 -0.90 9.41
C ILE A 65 0.84 0.37 10.23
N CYS A 66 0.84 1.50 9.55
CA CYS A 66 0.71 2.81 10.15
C CYS A 66 -0.49 3.50 9.51
N VAL A 67 -1.39 4.00 10.34
CA VAL A 67 -2.63 4.66 9.90
C VAL A 67 -2.52 6.13 10.20
N TYR A 68 -2.87 6.96 9.23
CA TYR A 68 -2.85 8.40 9.38
C TYR A 68 -4.18 8.99 8.95
N GLU A 69 -4.65 9.97 9.71
CA GLU A 69 -5.86 10.72 9.42
C GLU A 69 -5.46 12.10 8.89
N ARG A 70 -6.13 12.56 7.85
CA ARG A 70 -5.96 13.92 7.33
C ARG A 70 -6.46 14.92 8.36
N LYS A 71 -5.64 15.92 8.65
CA LYS A 71 -5.99 17.00 9.56
C LYS A 71 -7.14 17.85 9.01
N PRO A 72 -8.12 18.27 9.84
CA PRO A 72 -9.24 19.09 9.38
C PRO A 72 -8.87 20.38 8.64
N GLU A 73 -7.80 21.05 9.09
CA GLU A 73 -7.28 22.26 8.44
C GLU A 73 -6.74 22.01 7.02
N SER A 74 -6.42 20.76 6.69
CA SER A 74 -5.81 20.39 5.41
C SER A 74 -6.84 20.14 4.30
N TYR A 75 -8.14 20.04 4.60
CA TYR A 75 -9.20 19.80 3.60
C TYR A 75 -9.29 20.86 2.50
N ARG A 76 -8.89 22.10 2.80
CA ARG A 76 -8.97 23.23 1.84
C ARG A 76 -7.70 23.41 1.02
N LYS A 77 -6.67 22.59 1.26
CA LYS A 77 -5.40 22.70 0.55
C LYS A 77 -5.51 22.09 -0.85
N THR A 78 -5.02 22.82 -1.84
CA THR A 78 -4.92 22.36 -3.23
C THR A 78 -3.84 21.28 -3.40
N MET A 79 -2.78 21.35 -2.61
CA MET A 79 -1.72 20.34 -2.55
C MET A 79 -1.67 19.79 -1.14
N ILE A 80 -1.73 18.47 -1.03
CA ILE A 80 -1.62 17.73 0.23
C ILE A 80 -0.18 17.23 0.35
N SER A 81 0.42 17.35 1.53
CA SER A 81 1.74 16.78 1.88
C SER A 81 1.65 15.90 3.12
N ASP A 82 2.72 15.18 3.42
CA ASP A 82 2.79 14.28 4.60
C ASP A 82 2.49 15.00 5.93
N GLU A 83 2.82 16.30 6.03
CA GLU A 83 2.52 17.13 7.20
C GLU A 83 1.02 17.36 7.43
N ASP A 84 0.19 17.10 6.43
CA ASP A 84 -1.27 17.18 6.50
C ASP A 84 -1.93 15.98 7.17
N PHE A 85 -1.14 14.96 7.49
CA PHE A 85 -1.61 13.76 8.14
C PHE A 85 -1.11 13.68 9.58
N VAL A 86 -1.88 13.03 10.44
CA VAL A 86 -1.50 12.72 11.82
C VAL A 86 -1.67 11.23 12.06
N GLU A 87 -0.64 10.61 12.64
CA GLU A 87 -0.68 9.19 12.96
C GLU A 87 -1.78 8.90 13.99
N ARG A 88 -2.54 7.84 13.75
CA ARG A 88 -3.60 7.34 14.62
C ARG A 88 -3.32 5.88 14.95
N ASN A 89 -3.42 5.55 16.23
CA ASN A 89 -3.37 4.15 16.66
C ASN A 89 -4.75 3.51 16.42
N VAL A 90 -4.95 2.99 15.21
CA VAL A 90 -6.17 2.28 14.79
C VAL A 90 -5.83 0.82 14.52
N PRO A 91 -6.24 -0.10 15.41
CA PRO A 91 -6.13 -1.54 15.15
C PRO A 91 -6.93 -1.97 13.91
N ILE A 92 -6.42 -2.96 13.17
CA ILE A 92 -7.04 -3.46 11.93
C ILE A 92 -8.50 -3.88 12.14
N PHE A 93 -8.81 -4.53 13.26
CA PHE A 93 -10.16 -5.04 13.52
C PHE A 93 -11.23 -3.93 13.58
N LEU A 94 -10.83 -2.68 13.89
CA LEU A 94 -11.74 -1.52 13.93
C LEU A 94 -11.97 -0.86 12.56
N PHE A 95 -11.23 -1.24 11.51
CA PHE A 95 -11.34 -0.56 10.20
C PHE A 95 -12.77 -0.61 9.64
N SER A 96 -13.52 -1.67 9.93
CA SER A 96 -14.90 -1.81 9.46
C SER A 96 -15.89 -0.84 10.12
N GLU A 97 -15.53 -0.28 11.28
CA GLU A 97 -16.35 0.63 12.08
C GLU A 97 -16.04 2.11 11.80
N ILE A 98 -14.96 2.39 11.07
CA ILE A 98 -14.48 3.75 10.81
C ILE A 98 -14.82 4.15 9.36
N GLU A 99 -15.55 5.25 9.21
CA GLU A 99 -15.87 5.85 7.91
C GLU A 99 -14.58 6.19 7.15
N GLY A 100 -14.54 5.85 5.86
CA GLY A 100 -13.36 5.94 5.01
C GLY A 100 -12.45 4.71 5.04
N LEU A 101 -12.23 4.08 6.19
CA LEU A 101 -11.42 2.85 6.29
C LEU A 101 -12.19 1.55 5.98
N ASN A 102 -13.52 1.62 5.95
CA ASN A 102 -14.38 0.47 5.71
C ASN A 102 -14.55 0.09 4.22
N GLY A 103 -14.02 0.92 3.30
CA GLY A 103 -14.17 0.82 1.84
C GLY A 103 -12.98 0.22 1.09
N THR A 104 -12.72 0.74 -0.11
CA THR A 104 -11.63 0.31 -0.99
C THR A 104 -10.43 1.24 -0.89
N PHE A 105 -9.24 0.67 -0.95
CA PHE A 105 -7.98 1.41 -0.88
C PHE A 105 -7.43 1.71 -2.28
N GLY A 106 -7.09 2.96 -2.54
CA GLY A 106 -6.36 3.37 -3.75
C GLY A 106 -4.86 3.32 -3.52
N SER A 107 -4.11 2.62 -4.39
CA SER A 107 -2.64 2.63 -4.34
C SER A 107 -2.13 4.05 -4.63
N LEU A 108 -1.26 4.57 -3.75
CA LEU A 108 -0.64 5.88 -3.91
C LEU A 108 0.82 5.76 -4.33
N SER A 109 1.64 5.08 -3.53
CA SER A 109 3.09 5.04 -3.72
C SER A 109 3.72 3.79 -3.09
N TYR A 110 5.01 3.59 -3.38
CA TYR A 110 5.84 2.58 -2.74
C TYR A 110 7.26 3.11 -2.54
N GLY A 111 7.97 2.53 -1.58
CA GLY A 111 9.34 2.91 -1.23
C GLY A 111 10.10 1.78 -0.54
N VAL A 112 11.33 2.09 -0.14
CA VAL A 112 12.19 1.17 0.62
C VAL A 112 12.74 1.89 1.84
N LEU A 113 12.69 1.23 2.99
CA LEU A 113 13.30 1.67 4.23
C LEU A 113 14.50 0.78 4.57
N ASP A 114 15.52 1.36 5.21
CA ASP A 114 16.62 0.61 5.83
C ASP A 114 16.21 0.06 7.22
N GLU A 115 17.18 -0.50 7.95
CA GLU A 115 16.97 -1.01 9.32
C GLU A 115 16.61 0.09 10.35
N ASP A 116 17.05 1.33 10.09
CA ASP A 116 16.79 2.51 10.94
C ASP A 116 15.47 3.22 10.60
N SER A 117 14.69 2.69 9.64
CA SER A 117 13.43 3.27 9.14
C SER A 117 13.64 4.54 8.32
N LYS A 118 14.84 4.72 7.75
CA LYS A 118 15.13 5.84 6.85
C LYS A 118 14.86 5.43 5.40
N PRO A 119 14.31 6.34 4.58
CA PRO A 119 14.06 6.08 3.17
C PRO A 119 15.38 5.88 2.41
N VAL A 120 15.44 4.80 1.63
CA VAL A 120 16.57 4.49 0.75
C VAL A 120 16.26 4.95 -0.67
N LYS A 121 17.20 5.68 -1.29
CA LYS A 121 17.07 6.06 -2.70
C LYS A 121 17.41 4.87 -3.59
N PHE A 122 16.55 4.58 -4.55
CA PHE A 122 16.78 3.57 -5.58
C PHE A 122 16.24 4.04 -6.94
N ASP A 123 16.80 3.52 -8.03
CA ASP A 123 16.32 3.82 -9.38
C ASP A 123 15.15 2.90 -9.76
N SER A 124 13.94 3.42 -9.62
CA SER A 124 12.69 2.72 -9.93
C SER A 124 12.49 2.46 -11.42
N LYS A 125 13.27 3.09 -12.31
CA LYS A 125 13.14 2.91 -13.78
C LYS A 125 13.54 1.50 -14.25
N SER A 126 14.15 0.72 -13.38
CA SER A 126 14.58 -0.66 -13.68
C SER A 126 13.43 -1.67 -13.62
N PHE A 127 12.27 -1.31 -13.10
CA PHE A 127 11.12 -2.20 -13.00
C PHE A 127 10.12 -1.90 -14.11
N SER A 128 9.96 -2.85 -15.03
CA SER A 128 8.84 -2.86 -15.97
C SER A 128 7.68 -3.65 -15.38
N LYS A 129 6.49 -3.04 -15.33
CA LYS A 129 5.24 -3.76 -15.02
C LYS A 129 5.17 -4.97 -15.96
N PRO A 130 4.83 -6.17 -15.44
CA PRO A 130 4.66 -7.32 -16.31
C PRO A 130 3.51 -6.96 -17.26
N ALA A 131 3.72 -7.19 -18.56
CA ALA A 131 2.66 -7.00 -19.54
C ALA A 131 1.42 -7.75 -19.04
N SER A 132 0.29 -7.05 -18.93
CA SER A 132 -0.95 -7.62 -18.43
C SER A 132 -1.25 -8.92 -19.18
N LEU A 133 -1.16 -10.06 -18.51
CA LEU A 133 -1.52 -11.37 -19.08
C LEU A 133 -3.03 -11.56 -19.18
N PHE A 134 -3.83 -10.49 -19.11
CA PHE A 134 -5.20 -10.54 -19.55
C PHE A 134 -5.21 -10.45 -21.08
N PRO A 135 -5.51 -11.53 -21.82
CA PRO A 135 -6.01 -11.35 -23.17
C PRO A 135 -7.26 -10.47 -23.03
N SER A 136 -7.29 -9.40 -23.81
CA SER A 136 -8.50 -8.62 -24.10
C SER A 136 -9.53 -9.62 -24.66
N SER A 137 -10.30 -10.25 -23.79
CA SER A 137 -11.34 -11.18 -24.19
C SER A 137 -12.44 -10.35 -24.84
N ALA A 138 -12.55 -10.59 -26.14
CA ALA A 138 -13.63 -10.18 -27.02
C ALA A 138 -14.94 -9.90 -26.26
N ARG A 139 -15.41 -8.66 -26.37
CA ARG A 139 -16.82 -8.35 -26.08
C ARG A 139 -17.69 -9.30 -26.90
N PRO A 140 -18.62 -10.07 -26.31
CA PRO A 140 -19.60 -10.78 -27.09
C PRO A 140 -20.45 -9.75 -27.85
N ARG A 141 -20.44 -9.86 -29.18
CA ARG A 141 -21.34 -9.11 -30.06
C ARG A 141 -22.74 -9.66 -29.80
N ILE A 142 -23.57 -8.90 -29.09
CA ILE A 142 -25.01 -9.16 -29.05
C ILE A 142 -25.54 -8.76 -30.42
N THR A 143 -25.96 -9.72 -31.23
CA THR A 143 -26.79 -9.48 -32.41
C THR A 143 -28.22 -9.86 -32.05
N ASN A 144 -29.12 -8.88 -32.19
CA ASN A 144 -30.57 -9.14 -32.29
C ASN A 144 -30.91 -9.83 -33.61
#